data_AF-N6UTH3-F1
#
_entry.id   AF-N6UTH3-F1
#
_cell.length_a   1.000
_cell.length_b   1.000
_cell.length_c   1.000
_cell.angle_alpha   90.00
_cell.angle_beta   90.00
_cell.angle_gamma   90.00
#
_symmetry.space_group_name_H-M   'P 1'
#
loop_
_entity.id
_entity.type
_entity.pdbx_description
1 polymer ?
#
loop_
_entity_poly.entity_id
_entity_poly.type
_entity_poly.pdbx_seq_one_letter_code
_entity_poly.pdbx_strand_id
1 'polypeptide(L)'
;MFDIISLFWWLFIFYLIMAPQIQYKQLQLIRLKLLNKISEKRNSTVITLIHRQESVGLFGIPIYKFISIEDSEDILRAIRSAPKDKPIDLIIHTPGGLVLAATQIAKALKEHPA
;
A
#
# COMPACT_ATOMS: atom_id res chain seq x y z
N MET A 1 -17.12 45.04 3.09
CA MET A 1 -16.16 44.73 4.16
C MET A 1 -16.25 43.23 4.38
N PHE A 2 -15.20 42.46 4.06
CA PHE A 2 -15.25 41.01 4.26
C PHE A 2 -15.36 40.74 5.76
N ASP A 3 -16.37 39.97 6.15
CA ASP A 3 -16.57 39.58 7.53
C ASP A 3 -15.49 38.56 7.91
N ILE A 4 -14.68 38.87 8.92
CA ILE A 4 -13.60 38.03 9.42
C ILE A 4 -14.14 36.65 9.81
N ILE A 5 -15.37 36.58 10.32
CA ILE A 5 -16.05 35.34 10.68
C ILE A 5 -16.30 34.46 9.45
N SER A 6 -16.68 35.05 8.31
CA SER A 6 -16.86 34.34 7.05
C SER A 6 -15.55 33.74 6.52
N LEU A 7 -14.44 34.47 6.65
CA LEU A 7 -13.12 33.98 6.25
C LEU A 7 -12.68 32.76 7.08
N PHE A 8 -12.85 32.81 8.40
CA PHE A 8 -12.56 31.67 9.27
C PHE A 8 -13.44 30.47 8.97
N TRP A 9 -14.72 30.68 8.64
CA TRP A 9 -15.62 29.61 8.22
C TRP A 9 -15.14 28.89 6.95
N TRP A 10 -14.72 29.64 5.93
CA TRP A 10 -14.17 29.06 4.70
C TRP A 10 -12.84 28.34 4.93
N LEU A 11 -11.95 28.89 5.77
CA LEU A 11 -10.69 28.23 6.16
C LEU A 11 -10.94 26.93 6.92
N PHE A 12 -11.93 26.90 7.80
CA PHE A 12 -12.31 25.70 8.54
C PHE A 12 -12.84 24.61 7.61
N ILE A 13 -13.72 24.95 6.66
CA ILE A 13 -14.21 24.01 5.64
C ILE A 13 -13.04 23.49 4.79
N PHE A 14 -12.15 24.37 4.36
CA PHE A 14 -10.96 23.97 3.60
C PHE A 14 -10.07 23.00 4.41
N TYR A 15 -9.83 23.30 5.70
CA TYR A 15 -9.09 22.43 6.59
C TYR A 15 -9.74 21.06 6.74
N LEU A 16 -11.07 20.98 6.92
CA LEU A 16 -11.78 19.70 7.03
C LEU A 16 -11.62 18.82 5.79
N ILE A 17 -11.55 19.40 4.59
CA ILE A 17 -11.35 18.66 3.34
C ILE A 17 -9.88 18.25 3.17
N MET A 18 -8.93 19.11 3.55
CA MET A 18 -7.50 18.87 3.36
C MET A 18 -6.87 17.95 4.42
N ALA A 19 -7.29 18.07 5.68
CA ALA A 19 -6.76 17.30 6.80
C ALA A 19 -6.70 15.77 6.54
N PRO A 20 -7.76 15.08 6.06
CA PRO A 20 -7.69 13.64 5.81
C PRO A 20 -6.70 13.27 4.70
N GLN A 21 -6.58 14.09 3.66
CA GLN A 21 -5.63 13.85 2.56
C GLN A 21 -4.18 13.97 3.05
N ILE A 22 -3.91 14.97 3.90
CA ILE A 22 -2.59 15.18 4.51
C ILE A 22 -2.23 13.99 5.42
N GLN A 23 -3.16 13.56 6.28
CA GLN A 23 -2.95 12.41 7.17
C GLN A 23 -2.67 11.13 6.37
N TYR A 24 -3.43 10.88 5.30
CA TYR A 24 -3.21 9.74 4.43
C TYR A 24 -1.82 9.77 3.80
N LYS A 25 -1.39 10.92 3.26
CA LYS A 25 -0.06 11.07 2.66
C LYS A 25 1.06 10.87 3.69
N GLN A 26 0.90 11.42 4.90
CA GLN A 26 1.86 11.22 6.00
C GLN A 26 1.98 9.74 6.37
N LEU A 27 0.87 9.01 6.46
CA LEU A 27 0.87 7.58 6.74
C LEU A 27 1.65 6.79 5.67
N GLN A 28 1.46 7.12 4.38
CA GLN A 28 2.20 6.46 3.30
C GLN A 28 3.71 6.71 3.40
N LEU A 29 4.13 7.94 3.71
CA LEU A 29 5.55 8.26 3.90
C LEU A 29 6.16 7.51 5.10
N ILE A 30 5.42 7.40 6.21
CA ILE A 30 5.87 6.64 7.38
C ILE A 30 6.04 5.16 7.04
N ARG A 31 5.09 4.57 6.31
CA ARG A 31 5.18 3.18 5.84
C ARG A 31 6.40 2.96 4.96
N LEU A 32 6.64 3.83 3.97
CA LEU A 32 7.81 3.74 3.09
C LEU A 32 9.12 3.82 3.89
N LYS A 33 9.23 4.75 4.84
CA LYS A 33 10.41 4.86 5.71
C LYS A 33 10.62 3.59 6.54
N LEU A 34 9.55 2.99 7.06
CA LEU A 34 9.63 1.75 7.82
C LEU A 34 10.10 0.57 6.95
N LEU A 35 9.56 0.44 5.74
CA LEU A 35 9.95 -0.62 4.81
C LEU A 35 11.42 -0.49 4.41
N ASN A 36 11.90 0.72 4.13
CA ASN A 36 13.31 0.98 3.85
C ASN A 36 14.20 0.58 5.04
N LYS A 37 13.81 0.92 6.27
CA LYS A 37 14.56 0.51 7.47
C LYS A 37 14.63 -1.00 7.63
N ILE A 38 13.55 -1.72 7.31
CA ILE A 38 13.54 -3.20 7.34
C ILE A 38 14.46 -3.75 6.25
N SER A 39 14.35 -3.22 5.02
CA SER A 39 15.18 -3.59 3.87
C SER A 39 16.67 -3.43 4.15
N GLU A 40 17.07 -2.28 4.70
CA GLU A 40 18.45 -2.03 5.11
C GLU A 40 18.91 -3.01 6.19
N LYS A 41 18.09 -3.22 7.23
CA LYS A 41 18.44 -4.09 8.36
C LYS A 41 18.60 -5.56 7.93
N ARG A 42 17.81 -6.02 6.97
CA ARG A 42 17.81 -7.41 6.49
C ARG A 42 18.64 -7.61 5.22
N ASN A 43 19.19 -6.54 4.66
CA ASN A 43 19.84 -6.51 3.35
C ASN A 43 19.02 -7.21 2.26
N SER A 44 17.71 -6.96 2.24
CA SER A 44 16.72 -7.63 1.40
C SER A 44 15.85 -6.62 0.67
N THR A 45 15.19 -7.05 -0.40
CA THR A 45 14.11 -6.27 -1.01
C THR A 45 12.81 -6.59 -0.29
N VAL A 46 12.23 -5.62 0.41
CA VAL A 46 10.96 -5.80 1.12
C VAL A 46 9.80 -5.47 0.19
N ILE A 47 8.93 -6.44 -0.05
CA ILE A 47 7.71 -6.29 -0.85
C ILE A 47 6.52 -6.57 0.07
N THR A 48 5.45 -5.79 -0.04
CA THR A 48 4.25 -5.97 0.79
C THR A 48 3.01 -6.23 -0.06
N LEU A 49 2.24 -7.26 0.28
CA LEU A 49 0.88 -7.49 -0.22
C LEU A 49 -0.09 -7.40 0.95
N ILE A 50 -0.69 -6.22 1.14
CA ILE A 50 -1.58 -5.94 2.28
C ILE A 50 -2.97 -5.59 1.76
N HIS A 51 -3.90 -6.52 1.92
CA HIS A 51 -5.34 -6.30 1.74
C HIS A 51 -5.94 -5.92 3.08
N ARG A 52 -5.91 -4.61 3.37
CA ARG A 52 -6.62 -4.07 4.51
C ARG A 52 -8.08 -3.89 4.12
N GLN A 53 -8.99 -4.38 4.96
CA GLN A 53 -10.40 -4.02 4.92
C GLN A 53 -10.52 -2.58 5.43
N GLU A 54 -10.21 -1.60 4.57
CA GLU A 54 -10.66 -0.26 4.85
C GLU A 54 -12.15 -0.24 4.57
N SER A 55 -12.95 0.01 5.60
CA SER A 55 -14.39 0.27 5.50
C SER A 55 -14.61 1.60 4.80
N VAL A 56 -14.16 1.71 3.55
CA VAL A 56 -14.50 2.78 2.61
C VAL A 56 -15.61 2.24 1.71
N GLY A 57 -16.66 1.74 2.35
CA GLY A 57 -17.90 1.41 1.69
C GLY A 57 -18.69 2.66 1.39
N LEU A 58 -19.35 2.72 0.24
CA LEU A 58 -20.49 3.61 0.08
C LEU A 58 -21.55 3.19 1.12
N PHE A 59 -22.00 4.12 1.98
CA PHE A 59 -22.97 3.87 3.06
C PHE A 59 -22.54 2.86 4.15
N GLY A 60 -21.24 2.63 4.36
CA GLY A 60 -20.74 1.80 5.47
C GLY A 60 -20.75 0.28 5.21
N ILE A 61 -20.99 -0.15 3.97
CA ILE A 61 -20.91 -1.57 3.59
C ILE A 61 -19.45 -1.95 3.31
N PRO A 62 -18.84 -2.92 4.03
CA PRO A 62 -17.45 -3.30 3.80
C PRO A 62 -17.28 -3.90 2.39
N ILE A 63 -16.28 -3.40 1.64
CA ILE A 63 -15.87 -3.99 0.36
C ILE A 63 -14.67 -4.89 0.63
N TYR A 64 -14.83 -6.19 0.35
CA TYR A 64 -13.74 -7.16 0.46
C TYR A 64 -12.91 -7.15 -0.83
N LYS A 65 -11.60 -6.98 -0.70
CA LYS A 65 -10.66 -7.12 -1.83
C LYS A 65 -9.88 -8.43 -1.70
N PHE A 66 -10.02 -9.30 -2.68
CA PHE A 66 -9.26 -10.54 -2.83
C PHE A 66 -8.07 -10.32 -3.77
N ILE A 67 -7.07 -11.21 -3.74
CA ILE A 67 -5.96 -11.19 -4.71
C ILE A 67 -6.53 -11.39 -6.11
N SER A 68 -6.37 -10.37 -6.96
CA SER A 68 -6.71 -10.40 -8.37
C SER A 68 -5.46 -10.58 -9.25
N ILE A 69 -5.66 -10.67 -10.57
CA ILE A 69 -4.55 -10.76 -11.53
C ILE A 69 -3.76 -9.44 -11.54
N GLU A 70 -4.44 -8.31 -11.46
CA GLU A 70 -3.83 -6.98 -11.46
C GLU A 70 -2.91 -6.80 -10.24
N ASP A 71 -3.35 -7.24 -9.06
CA ASP A 71 -2.51 -7.21 -7.85
C ASP A 71 -1.23 -8.05 -8.03
N SER A 72 -1.31 -9.17 -8.77
CA SER A 72 -0.12 -9.97 -9.09
C SER A 72 0.83 -9.27 -10.06
N GLU A 73 0.35 -8.47 -11.01
CA GLU A 73 1.24 -7.77 -11.95
C GLU A 73 2.17 -6.78 -11.25
N ASP A 74 1.66 -6.02 -10.28
CA ASP A 74 2.46 -5.08 -9.50
C ASP A 74 3.51 -5.79 -8.64
N ILE A 75 3.15 -6.93 -8.04
CA ILE A 75 4.11 -7.76 -7.29
C ILE A 75 5.15 -8.38 -8.22
N LEU A 76 4.74 -8.91 -9.37
CA LEU A 76 5.65 -9.47 -10.36
C LEU A 76 6.63 -8.41 -10.86
N ARG A 77 6.18 -7.17 -11.06
CA ARG A 77 7.04 -6.04 -11.42
C ARG A 77 8.02 -5.73 -10.29
N ALA A 78 7.57 -5.72 -9.04
CA ALA A 78 8.44 -5.49 -7.88
C ALA A 78 9.52 -6.59 -7.74
N ILE A 79 9.15 -7.87 -7.88
CA ILE A 79 10.10 -9.00 -7.87
C ILE A 79 11.13 -8.85 -8.99
N ARG A 80 10.70 -8.55 -10.23
CA ARG A 80 11.60 -8.37 -11.37
C ARG A 80 12.53 -7.16 -11.23
N SER A 81 12.12 -6.17 -10.45
CA SER A 81 12.92 -4.96 -10.18
C SER A 81 13.87 -5.13 -9.00
N ALA A 82 13.73 -6.19 -8.21
CA ALA A 82 14.62 -6.49 -7.09
C ALA A 82 16.03 -6.84 -7.60
N PRO A 83 17.10 -6.37 -6.95
CA PRO A 83 18.47 -6.78 -7.26
C PRO A 83 18.62 -8.30 -7.16
N LYS A 84 19.28 -8.90 -8.15
CA LYS A 84 19.45 -10.37 -8.27
C LYS A 84 20.28 -10.98 -7.13
N ASP A 85 21.09 -10.17 -6.46
CA ASP A 85 22.00 -10.53 -5.38
C ASP A 85 21.40 -10.33 -3.98
N LYS A 86 20.15 -9.84 -3.88
CA LYS A 86 19.48 -9.59 -2.60
C LYS A 86 18.24 -10.47 -2.45
N PRO A 87 18.04 -11.13 -1.28
CA PRO A 87 16.84 -11.91 -1.02
C PRO A 87 15.60 -11.01 -0.98
N ILE A 88 14.43 -11.61 -1.20
CA ILE A 88 13.13 -10.91 -1.12
C ILE A 88 12.43 -11.28 0.18
N ASP A 89 12.04 -10.27 0.96
CA ASP A 89 11.12 -10.44 2.09
C ASP A 89 9.72 -10.02 1.64
N LEU A 90 8.86 -10.99 1.32
CA LEU A 90 7.46 -10.73 0.99
C LEU A 90 6.59 -10.78 2.25
N ILE A 91 6.06 -9.62 2.66
CA ILE A 91 5.13 -9.49 3.79
C ILE A 91 3.71 -9.59 3.25
N ILE A 92 2.96 -10.61 3.69
CA ILE A 92 1.61 -10.89 3.19
C ILE A 92 0.58 -10.71 4.31
N HIS A 93 -0.45 -9.94 4.03
CA HIS A 93 -1.68 -9.88 4.81
C HIS A 93 -2.85 -9.87 3.85
N THR A 94 -3.49 -11.01 3.65
CA THR A 94 -4.51 -11.20 2.61
C THR A 94 -5.59 -12.18 3.05
N PRO A 95 -6.87 -11.99 2.66
CA PRO A 95 -7.91 -13.01 2.80
C PRO A 95 -7.77 -14.16 1.77
N GLY A 96 -6.78 -14.10 0.87
CA GLY A 96 -6.63 -15.00 -0.27
C GLY A 96 -7.25 -14.42 -1.54
N GLY A 97 -7.50 -15.28 -2.53
CA GLY A 97 -8.07 -14.86 -3.82
C GLY A 97 -7.79 -15.86 -4.93
N LEU A 98 -7.46 -15.36 -6.11
CA LEU A 98 -7.27 -16.19 -7.30
C LEU A 98 -5.99 -17.04 -7.21
N VAL A 99 -6.15 -18.36 -7.33
CA VAL A 99 -5.04 -19.34 -7.28
C VAL A 99 -3.97 -19.06 -8.33
N LEU A 100 -4.37 -18.64 -9.53
CA LEU A 100 -3.43 -18.32 -10.62
C LEU A 100 -2.50 -17.17 -10.23
N ALA A 101 -3.03 -16.08 -9.65
CA ALA A 101 -2.26 -14.93 -9.21
C ALA A 101 -1.24 -15.32 -8.12
N ALA A 102 -1.68 -16.09 -7.12
CA ALA A 102 -0.79 -16.63 -6.08
C ALA A 102 0.31 -17.54 -6.67
N THR A 103 -0.04 -18.36 -7.66
CA THR A 103 0.91 -19.26 -8.34
C THR A 103 1.97 -18.49 -9.12
N GLN A 104 1.58 -17.41 -9.81
CA GLN A 104 2.52 -16.56 -10.54
C GLN A 104 3.50 -15.87 -9.59
N ILE A 105 3.01 -15.31 -8.48
CA ILE A 105 3.86 -14.71 -7.44
C ILE A 105 4.83 -15.76 -6.89
N ALA A 106 4.33 -16.94 -6.50
CA ALA A 106 5.16 -18.02 -5.96
C ALA A 106 6.24 -18.48 -6.95
N LYS A 107 5.89 -18.62 -8.23
CA LYS A 107 6.85 -18.98 -9.29
C LYS A 107 7.92 -17.90 -9.46
N ALA A 108 7.53 -16.63 -9.51
CA ALA A 108 8.48 -15.53 -9.65
C ALA A 108 9.43 -15.40 -8.45
N LEU A 109 8.94 -15.64 -7.23
CA LEU A 109 9.79 -15.70 -6.04
C LEU A 109 10.78 -16.86 -6.12
N LYS A 110 10.32 -18.05 -6.54
CA LYS A 110 11.18 -19.24 -6.70
C LYS A 110 12.25 -19.04 -7.79
N GLU A 111 11.93 -18.28 -8.82
CA GLU A 111 12.86 -17.94 -9.92
C GLU A 111 13.86 -16.83 -9.55
N HIS A 112 13.64 -16.12 -8.43
CA HIS A 112 14.57 -15.10 -7.97
C HIS A 112 15.91 -15.74 -7.55
N PRO A 113 17.08 -15.20 -7.96
CA PRO A 113 18.34 -15.92 -7.80
C PRO A 113 18.92 -16.01 -6.38
N ALA A 114 18.50 -15.10 -5.49
CA ALA A 114 19.00 -14.97 -4.12
C ALA A 114 17.98 -15.49 -3.09
#